data_AF-A0A5B8U212-F1
#
_entry.id   AF-A0A5B8U212-F1
#
_cell.length_a   1.000
_cell.length_b   1.000
_cell.length_c   1.000
_cell.angle_alpha   90.00
_cell.angle_beta   90.00
_cell.angle_gamma   90.00
#
_symmetry.space_group_name_H-M   'P 1'
#
loop_
_entity.id
_entity.type
_entity.pdbx_description
1 polymer ?
#
loop_
_entity_poly.entity_id
_entity_poly.type
_entity_poly.pdbx_seq_one_letter_code
_entity_poly.pdbx_strand_id
1 'polypeptide(L)'
;MDALLKLAADAGHQITLAEEALEEEAHDAAREAVDRAADALEALRGRWPEMSAAERAVVGPAAKAVRDRLDATAARIPRRVTLGEGAPEEDPEQEAEPPAAG
;
A
#
# COMPACT_ATOMS: atom_id res chain seq x y z
N MET A 1 13.90 6.76 -21.28
CA MET A 1 13.11 7.96 -20.92
C MET A 1 11.58 7.83 -21.03
N ASP A 2 10.96 7.70 -22.21
CA ASP A 2 9.48 7.77 -22.37
C ASP A 2 8.70 6.80 -21.45
N ALA A 3 9.12 5.53 -21.44
CA ALA A 3 8.55 4.52 -20.55
C ALA A 3 8.70 4.84 -19.05
N LEU A 4 9.72 5.59 -18.64
CA LEU A 4 9.94 5.99 -17.24
C LEU A 4 9.00 7.13 -16.85
N LEU A 5 8.82 8.09 -17.74
CA LEU A 5 7.86 9.19 -17.55
C LEU A 5 6.44 8.66 -17.54
N LYS A 6 6.14 7.65 -18.37
CA LYS A 6 4.85 6.96 -18.34
C LYS A 6 4.57 6.32 -16.98
N LEU A 7 5.51 5.59 -16.39
CA LEU A 7 5.33 5.02 -15.04
C LEU A 7 5.04 6.09 -13.98
N ALA A 8 5.75 7.22 -14.03
CA ALA A 8 5.50 8.34 -13.12
C ALA A 8 4.12 8.98 -13.35
N ALA A 9 3.69 9.11 -14.60
CA ALA A 9 2.38 9.63 -14.97
C ALA A 9 1.25 8.69 -14.57
N ASP A 10 1.41 7.38 -14.77
CA ASP A 10 0.46 6.35 -14.36
C ASP A 10 0.26 6.37 -12.84
N ALA A 11 1.35 6.46 -12.06
CA ALA A 11 1.28 6.63 -10.61
C ALA A 11 0.53 7.91 -10.21
N GLY A 12 0.85 9.04 -10.85
CA GLY A 12 0.16 10.31 -10.60
C GLY A 12 -1.34 10.27 -10.91
N HIS A 13 -1.73 9.60 -12.00
CA HIS A 13 -3.13 9.41 -12.38
C HIS A 13 -3.89 8.57 -11.35
N GLN A 14 -3.29 7.46 -10.89
CA GLN A 14 -3.90 6.62 -9.86
C GLN A 14 -4.09 7.37 -8.53
N ILE A 15 -3.17 8.27 -8.15
CA ILE A 15 -3.34 9.11 -6.96
C ILE A 15 -4.52 10.07 -7.13
N THR A 16 -4.71 10.68 -8.31
CA THR A 16 -5.89 11.51 -8.58
C THR A 16 -7.18 10.70 -8.43
N LEU A 17 -7.24 9.48 -8.98
CA LEU A 17 -8.41 8.60 -8.81
C LEU A 17 -8.66 8.27 -7.33
N ALA A 18 -7.59 8.07 -6.54
CA ALA A 18 -7.71 7.82 -5.12
C ALA A 18 -8.26 9.04 -4.36
N GLU A 19 -7.83 10.24 -4.73
CA GLU A 19 -8.33 11.49 -4.14
C GLU A 19 -9.81 11.74 -4.48
N GLU A 20 -10.21 11.53 -5.74
CA GLU A 20 -11.60 11.60 -6.18
C GLU A 20 -12.47 10.58 -5.41
N ALA A 21 -12.01 9.33 -5.30
CA ALA A 21 -12.71 8.31 -4.53
C ALA A 21 -12.82 8.66 -3.03
N LEU A 22 -11.84 9.37 -2.45
CA LEU A 22 -11.93 9.86 -1.08
C LEU A 22 -12.97 10.96 -0.92
N GLU A 23 -13.15 11.83 -1.91
CA GLU A 23 -14.21 12.85 -1.93
C GLU A 23 -15.60 12.23 -2.00
N GLU A 24 -15.71 11.07 -2.65
CA GLU A 24 -16.95 10.28 -2.76
C GLU A 24 -17.15 9.26 -1.62
N GLU A 25 -16.29 9.27 -0.58
CA GLU A 25 -16.28 8.30 0.53
C GLU A 25 -16.11 6.83 0.08
N ALA A 26 -15.68 6.59 -1.16
CA ALA A 26 -15.43 5.28 -1.76
C ALA A 26 -14.06 4.71 -1.33
N HIS A 27 -13.91 4.42 -0.04
CA HIS A 27 -12.61 4.07 0.57
C HIS A 27 -11.94 2.81 0.02
N ASP A 28 -12.70 1.82 -0.45
CA ASP A 28 -12.12 0.64 -1.10
C ASP A 28 -11.54 0.97 -2.47
N ALA A 29 -12.25 1.76 -3.28
CA ALA A 29 -11.73 2.25 -4.56
C ALA A 29 -10.50 3.15 -4.38
N ALA A 30 -10.52 4.01 -3.36
CA ALA A 30 -9.36 4.82 -3.00
C ALA A 30 -8.14 3.96 -2.65
N ARG A 31 -8.34 2.87 -1.90
CA ARG A 31 -7.27 1.93 -1.54
C ARG A 31 -6.71 1.19 -2.75
N GLU A 32 -7.57 0.65 -3.62
CA GLU A 32 -7.13 0.00 -4.86
C GLU A 32 -6.32 0.94 -5.74
N ALA A 33 -6.73 2.20 -5.85
CA ALA A 33 -6.01 3.21 -6.61
C ALA A 33 -4.64 3.55 -5.97
N VAL A 34 -4.56 3.68 -4.64
CA VAL A 34 -3.28 3.83 -3.92
C VAL A 34 -2.35 2.64 -4.15
N ASP A 35 -2.87 1.41 -4.11
CA ASP A 35 -2.07 0.20 -4.35
C ASP A 35 -1.52 0.20 -5.79
N ARG A 36 -2.35 0.52 -6.80
CA ARG A 36 -1.89 0.64 -8.19
C ARG A 36 -0.84 1.74 -8.38
N ALA A 37 -0.96 2.87 -7.68
CA ALA A 37 0.04 3.92 -7.71
C ALA A 37 1.38 3.47 -7.09
N ALA A 38 1.32 2.69 -6.00
CA ALA A 38 2.49 2.13 -5.34
C ALA A 38 3.22 1.14 -6.27
N ASP A 39 2.47 0.27 -6.96
CA ASP A 39 3.03 -0.69 -7.93
C ASP A 39 3.79 0.01 -9.06
N ALA A 40 3.24 1.11 -9.60
CA ALA A 40 3.90 1.89 -10.64
C ALA A 40 5.20 2.56 -10.14
N LEU A 41 5.22 3.06 -8.90
CA LEU A 41 6.44 3.59 -8.29
C LEU A 41 7.48 2.51 -8.01
N GLU A 42 7.06 1.31 -7.60
CA GLU A 42 7.96 0.18 -7.39
C GLU A 42 8.56 -0.30 -8.71
N ALA A 43 7.76 -0.37 -9.78
CA ALA A 43 8.26 -0.66 -11.12
C ALA A 43 9.30 0.39 -11.57
N LEU A 44 9.07 1.67 -11.30
CA LEU A 44 10.03 2.74 -11.59
C LEU A 44 11.32 2.58 -10.77
N ARG A 45 11.19 2.23 -9.49
CA ARG A 45 12.32 1.95 -8.59
C ARG A 45 13.14 0.75 -9.08
N GLY A 46 12.49 -0.31 -9.55
CA GLY A 46 13.14 -1.49 -10.13
C GLY A 46 14.02 -1.15 -11.34
N ARG A 47 13.64 -0.14 -12.13
CA ARG A 47 14.42 0.32 -13.29
C ARG A 47 15.54 1.29 -12.94
N TRP A 48 15.57 1.81 -11.71
CA TRP A 48 16.54 2.82 -11.29
C TRP A 48 18.01 2.45 -11.55
N PRO A 49 18.48 1.20 -11.31
CA PRO A 49 19.86 0.81 -11.56
C PRO A 49 20.29 0.96 -13.03
N GLU A 50 19.35 0.82 -13.96
CA GLU A 50 19.58 0.89 -15.41
C GLU A 50 19.56 2.32 -15.96
N MET A 51 19.03 3.27 -15.18
CA MET A 51 18.92 4.66 -15.60
C MET A 51 20.28 5.36 -15.65
N SER A 52 20.48 6.17 -16.69
CA SER A 52 21.60 7.11 -16.76
C SER A 52 21.48 8.21 -15.68
N ALA A 53 22.59 8.90 -15.39
CA ALA A 53 22.58 10.02 -14.45
C ALA A 53 21.62 11.15 -14.87
N ALA A 54 21.52 11.41 -16.18
CA ALA A 54 20.59 12.40 -16.74
C ALA A 54 19.13 11.98 -16.54
N GLU A 55 18.81 10.70 -16.74
CA GLU A 55 17.47 10.18 -16.47
C GLU A 55 17.10 10.28 -14.98
N ARG A 56 18.03 9.90 -14.08
CA ARG A 56 17.80 10.00 -12.63
C ARG A 56 17.61 11.44 -12.17
N ALA A 57 18.30 12.42 -12.78
CA ALA A 57 18.16 13.83 -12.45
C ALA A 57 16.76 14.38 -12.77
N VAL A 58 16.09 13.84 -13.79
CA VAL A 58 14.72 14.22 -14.17
C VAL A 58 13.68 13.41 -13.39
N VAL A 59 13.84 12.09 -13.35
CA VAL A 59 12.87 11.17 -12.76
C VAL A 59 12.86 11.24 -11.24
N GLY A 60 14.02 11.44 -10.60
CA GLY A 60 14.15 11.43 -9.13
C GLY A 60 13.24 12.45 -8.42
N PRO A 61 13.32 13.75 -8.76
CA PRO A 61 12.43 14.76 -8.17
C PRO A 61 10.94 14.50 -8.43
N ALA A 62 10.61 14.05 -9.65
CA ALA A 62 9.23 13.73 -10.01
C ALA A 62 8.69 12.53 -9.20
N ALA A 63 9.46 11.45 -9.12
CA ALA A 63 9.12 10.26 -8.34
C ALA A 63 8.97 10.59 -6.85
N LYS A 64 9.83 11.48 -6.30
CA LYS A 64 9.69 11.94 -4.92
C LYS A 64 8.38 12.69 -4.70
N ALA A 65 8.04 13.66 -5.56
CA ALA A 65 6.80 14.42 -5.43
C ALA A 65 5.56 13.51 -5.51
N VAL A 66 5.57 12.53 -6.42
CA VAL A 66 4.50 11.53 -6.54
C VAL A 66 4.43 10.66 -5.28
N ARG A 67 5.57 10.23 -4.73
CA ARG A 67 5.61 9.45 -3.49
C ARG A 67 5.06 10.22 -2.29
N ASP A 68 5.48 11.47 -2.13
CA ASP A 68 5.01 12.32 -1.03
C ASP A 68 3.48 12.51 -1.10
N ARG A 69 2.91 12.68 -2.31
CA ARG A 69 1.46 12.76 -2.52
C ARG A 69 0.76 11.43 -2.25
N LEU A 70 1.34 10.30 -2.68
CA LEU A 70 0.82 8.96 -2.41
C LEU A 70 0.71 8.72 -0.90
N ASP A 71 1.76 9.01 -0.15
CA ASP A 71 1.80 8.81 1.30
C ASP A 71 0.77 9.70 2.02
N ALA A 72 0.57 10.94 1.56
CA ALA A 72 -0.46 11.84 2.08
C ALA A 72 -1.88 11.34 1.79
N THR A 73 -2.15 10.84 0.59
CA THR A 73 -3.45 10.26 0.21
C THR A 73 -3.72 8.97 0.97
N ALA A 74 -2.73 8.09 1.10
CA ALA A 74 -2.84 6.85 1.85
C ALA A 74 -3.17 7.09 3.33
N ALA A 75 -2.59 8.13 3.94
CA ALA A 75 -2.85 8.49 5.34
C ALA A 75 -4.31 8.92 5.61
N ARG A 76 -5.06 9.31 4.57
CA ARG A 76 -6.48 9.69 4.67
C ARG A 76 -7.44 8.51 4.61
N ILE A 77 -7.00 7.34 4.13
CA ILE A 77 -7.87 6.17 3.98
C ILE A 77 -8.05 5.49 5.35
N PRO A 78 -9.29 5.31 5.85
CA PRO A 78 -9.54 4.63 7.12
C PRO A 78 -8.99 3.21 7.12
N ARG A 79 -8.33 2.79 8.21
CA ARG A 79 -7.82 1.42 8.35
C ARG A 79 -8.96 0.41 8.28
N ARG A 80 -8.74 -0.72 7.61
CA ARG A 80 -9.64 -1.88 7.71
C ARG A 80 -9.52 -2.43 9.12
N VAL A 81 -10.57 -2.27 9.92
CA VAL A 81 -10.78 -3.08 11.11
C VAL A 81 -11.53 -4.32 10.67
N THR A 82 -10.85 -5.46 10.68
CA THR A 82 -11.55 -6.74 10.71
C THR A 82 -12.28 -6.82 12.04
N LEU A 83 -13.60 -6.71 12.02
CA LEU A 83 -14.42 -7.19 13.14
C LEU A 83 -14.14 -8.69 13.25
N GLY A 84 -13.29 -9.07 14.20
CA GLY A 84 -13.11 -10.46 14.55
C GLY A 84 -14.41 -10.97 15.18
N GLU A 85 -15.14 -11.81 14.46
CA GLU A 85 -16.10 -12.72 15.10
C GLU A 85 -15.31 -13.73 15.93
N GLY A 86 -15.72 -13.87 17.20
CA GLY A 86 -15.26 -14.92 18.11
C GLY A 86 -14.27 -14.43 19.16
N ALA A 87 -14.77 -14.16 20.37
CA ALA A 87 -13.96 -14.35 21.57
C ALA A 87 -13.41 -15.79 21.54
N PRO A 88 -12.15 -16.04 21.96
CA PRO A 88 -11.72 -17.42 22.16
C PRO A 88 -12.65 -18.04 23.20
N GLU A 89 -13.42 -19.04 22.78
CA GLU A 89 -14.13 -19.93 23.70
C GLU A 89 -13.03 -20.67 24.46
N GLU A 90 -12.84 -20.33 25.74
CA GLU A 90 -11.95 -21.09 26.62
C GLU A 90 -12.53 -22.50 26.77
N ASP A 91 -11.89 -23.47 26.13
CA ASP A 91 -12.18 -24.89 26.27
C ASP A 91 -11.79 -25.36 27.69
N PRO A 92 -12.74 -25.74 28.57
CA PRO A 92 -12.45 -26.12 29.95
C PRO A 92 -12.29 -27.63 30.13
N GLU A 93 -11.67 -28.34 29.17
CA GLU A 93 -11.36 -29.76 29.29
C GLU A 93 -9.84 -30.01 29.34
N GLN A 94 -9.16 -29.44 30.34
CA GLN A 94 -7.88 -30.00 30.81
C GLN A 94 -8.18 -31.16 31.78
N GLU A 95 -8.26 -32.35 31.20
CA GLU A 95 -8.32 -33.63 31.90
C GLU A 95 -7.12 -33.75 32.85
N ALA A 96 -7.38 -33.89 34.15
CA ALA A 96 -6.35 -34.04 35.17
C ALA A 96 -5.59 -35.36 34.98
N GLU A 97 -4.26 -35.29 34.78
CA GLU A 97 -3.39 -36.47 34.83
C GLU A 97 -3.44 -37.10 36.25
N PRO A 98 -3.63 -38.43 36.36
CA PRO A 98 -3.68 -39.11 37.65
C PRO A 98 -2.29 -39.19 38.30
N PRO A 99 -2.22 -39.35 39.64
CA PRO A 99 -0.96 -39.31 40.37
C PRO A 99 -0.11 -40.56 40.11
N ALA A 100 1.17 -40.35 39.75
CA ALA A 100 2.14 -41.44 39.71
C ALA A 100 2.53 -41.87 41.14
N ALA A 101 2.27 -43.14 41.46
CA ALA A 101 2.81 -43.83 42.62
C ALA A 101 4.22 -44.35 42.29
N GLY A 102 5.18 -44.12 43.19
CA GLY A 102 6.55 -44.66 43.12
C GLY A 102 7.48 -44.04 44.14
#